data_AF-A0A933LVD2-F1
#
_entry.id   AF-A0A933LVD2-F1
#
_cell.length_a   1.000
_cell.length_b   1.000
_cell.length_c   1.000
_cell.angle_alpha   90.00
_cell.angle_beta   90.00
_cell.angle_gamma   90.00
#
_symmetry.space_group_name_H-M   'P 1'
#
loop_
_entity.id
_entity.type
_entity.pdbx_description
1 polymer ?
#
loop_
_entity_poly.entity_id
_entity_poly.type
_entity_poly.pdbx_seq_one_letter_code
_entity_poly.pdbx_strand_id
1 'polypeptide(L)'
;MRSLALLLALGPTLASPLLAQSGPFGALERSDGVGEPYAFFAEDALWAARMLVGEAGGQDDADNAAVLWCMFNSYMLRPVREIYPTFTAFVRAYCTPLQPYLKSRGAIERHRKRGTPMVEVEPGKWQLERHVALQRRAWEDLPEGARSLVLRAFRGELPSPCGNATQFCSTAVYFQDKHGRRPTGEEHAAYTREYAKSKKWIWFPVEGASPRENCFFVEERFADLPDGVVRTRKP
;
A
#
# COMPACT_ATOMS: atom_id res chain seq x y z
N MET A 1 23.58 -5.41 38.96
CA MET A 1 22.42 -6.31 38.74
C MET A 1 21.14 -5.55 39.12
N ARG A 2 20.06 -5.77 38.35
CA ARG A 2 18.69 -5.20 38.43
C ARG A 2 18.56 -3.85 37.71
N SER A 3 18.25 -3.84 36.41
CA SER A 3 16.93 -4.07 35.78
C SER A 3 15.84 -3.16 36.35
N LEU A 4 15.55 -2.07 35.65
CA LEU A 4 14.25 -1.42 35.68
C LEU A 4 13.64 -1.54 34.28
N ALA A 5 12.72 -2.49 34.15
CA ALA A 5 11.88 -2.67 32.99
C ALA A 5 10.89 -1.51 32.93
N LEU A 6 10.96 -0.70 31.87
CA LEU A 6 9.90 0.24 31.53
C LEU A 6 8.81 -0.57 30.83
N LEU A 7 7.85 -1.06 31.61
CA LEU A 7 6.57 -1.55 31.10
C LEU A 7 5.85 -0.38 30.42
N LEU A 8 5.88 -0.34 29.09
CA LEU A 8 4.88 0.38 28.32
C LEU A 8 3.57 -0.39 28.48
N ALA A 9 2.71 0.12 29.36
CA ALA A 9 1.33 -0.32 29.47
C ALA A 9 0.62 -0.06 28.13
N LEU A 10 0.40 -1.14 27.38
CA LEU A 10 -0.61 -1.21 26.33
C LEU A 10 -1.96 -1.02 27.02
N GLY A 11 -2.49 0.21 26.98
CA GLY A 11 -3.86 0.48 27.41
C GLY A 11 -4.84 -0.40 26.62
N PRO A 12 -6.00 -0.74 27.20
CA PRO A 12 -7.00 -1.55 26.53
C PRO A 12 -7.43 -0.82 25.26
N THR A 13 -7.12 -1.41 24.12
CA THR A 13 -7.62 -0.99 22.83
C THR A 13 -9.13 -1.24 22.89
N LEU A 14 -9.93 -0.18 23.00
CA LEU A 14 -11.38 -0.28 22.84
C LEU A 14 -11.60 -0.98 21.49
N ALA A 15 -12.13 -2.20 21.55
CA ALA A 15 -12.33 -3.00 20.36
C ALA A 15 -13.21 -2.22 19.39
N SER A 16 -12.64 -1.84 18.25
CA SER A 16 -13.38 -1.14 17.19
C SER A 16 -14.59 -2.01 16.79
N PRO A 17 -15.80 -1.45 16.62
CA PRO A 17 -16.97 -2.19 16.16
C PRO A 17 -16.75 -2.96 14.83
N LEU A 18 -15.72 -2.64 14.06
CA LEU A 18 -15.29 -3.44 12.90
C LEU A 18 -14.73 -4.82 13.33
N LEU A 19 -14.00 -4.89 14.44
CA LEU A 19 -13.47 -6.14 15.01
C LEU A 19 -14.58 -7.06 15.57
N ALA A 20 -15.80 -6.54 15.71
CA ALA A 20 -16.97 -7.34 16.10
C ALA A 20 -17.61 -8.09 14.92
N GLN A 21 -17.25 -7.78 13.66
CA GLN A 21 -17.63 -8.60 12.51
C GLN A 21 -16.74 -9.84 12.46
N SER A 22 -17.32 -10.99 12.82
CA SER A 22 -16.63 -12.28 13.03
C SER A 22 -16.48 -13.14 11.77
N GLY A 23 -16.86 -12.63 10.59
CA GLY A 23 -16.74 -13.31 9.31
C GLY A 23 -15.77 -12.60 8.36
N PRO A 24 -15.27 -13.31 7.33
CA PRO A 24 -14.51 -12.65 6.28
C PRO A 24 -15.42 -11.73 5.48
N PHE A 25 -14.90 -10.58 5.03
CA PHE A 25 -15.65 -9.66 4.16
C PHE A 25 -15.88 -10.22 2.76
N GLY A 26 -15.08 -11.20 2.37
CA GLY A 26 -14.97 -11.80 1.04
C GLY A 26 -13.63 -12.54 0.95
N ALA A 27 -13.30 -13.02 -0.25
CA ALA A 27 -12.02 -13.70 -0.49
C ALA A 27 -11.32 -13.17 -1.75
N LEU A 28 -10.03 -12.89 -1.66
CA LEU A 28 -9.17 -12.62 -2.81
C LEU A 28 -8.75 -13.94 -3.45
N GLU A 29 -8.93 -14.08 -4.75
CA GLU A 29 -8.61 -15.30 -5.49
C GLU A 29 -8.05 -15.00 -6.87
N ARG A 30 -7.48 -16.02 -7.51
CA ARG A 30 -7.10 -15.97 -8.92
C ARG A 30 -8.09 -16.77 -9.76
N SER A 31 -8.58 -16.20 -10.85
CA SER A 31 -9.54 -16.85 -11.75
C SER A 31 -8.94 -17.99 -12.57
N ASP A 32 -7.61 -18.07 -12.65
CA ASP A 32 -6.86 -19.16 -13.29
C ASP A 32 -6.67 -20.40 -12.38
N GLY A 33 -7.17 -20.35 -11.15
CA GLY A 33 -7.08 -21.44 -10.18
C GLY A 33 -5.70 -21.64 -9.54
N VAL A 34 -4.74 -20.75 -9.78
CA VAL A 34 -3.41 -20.85 -9.18
C VAL A 34 -3.42 -20.30 -7.76
N GLY A 35 -2.94 -21.11 -6.82
CA GLY A 35 -2.81 -20.74 -5.40
C GLY A 35 -4.14 -20.75 -4.65
N GLU A 36 -4.05 -20.79 -3.32
CA GLU A 36 -5.24 -20.81 -2.47
C GLU A 36 -5.89 -19.42 -2.39
N PRO A 37 -7.22 -19.31 -2.35
CA PRO A 37 -7.89 -18.07 -1.98
C PRO A 37 -7.41 -17.53 -0.61
N TYR A 38 -7.56 -16.22 -0.42
CA TYR A 38 -7.26 -15.53 0.83
C TYR A 38 -8.51 -14.84 1.36
N ALA A 39 -8.99 -15.22 2.54
CA ALA A 39 -10.13 -14.59 3.18
C ALA A 39 -9.72 -13.26 3.84
N PHE A 40 -10.46 -12.18 3.59
CA PHE A 40 -10.18 -10.87 4.19
C PHE A 40 -10.84 -10.70 5.55
N PHE A 41 -10.10 -10.23 6.55
CA PHE A 41 -10.61 -9.98 7.90
C PHE A 41 -10.59 -8.48 8.28
N ALA A 42 -11.21 -8.14 9.42
CA ALA A 42 -11.26 -6.79 9.98
C ALA A 42 -9.87 -6.12 10.09
N GLU A 43 -8.84 -6.89 10.47
CA GLU A 43 -7.48 -6.37 10.57
C GLU A 43 -6.92 -5.97 9.19
N ASP A 44 -7.18 -6.77 8.14
CA ASP A 44 -6.76 -6.44 6.78
C ASP A 44 -7.40 -5.15 6.29
N ALA A 45 -8.68 -4.94 6.60
CA ALA A 45 -9.38 -3.72 6.22
C ALA A 45 -8.78 -2.49 6.91
N LEU A 46 -8.49 -2.58 8.22
CA LEU A 46 -7.86 -1.50 8.97
C LEU A 46 -6.51 -1.09 8.37
N TRP A 47 -5.65 -2.06 8.09
CA TRP A 47 -4.32 -1.78 7.56
C TRP A 47 -4.35 -1.34 6.09
N ALA A 48 -5.28 -1.87 5.29
CA ALA A 48 -5.50 -1.39 3.92
C ALA A 48 -5.96 0.08 3.90
N ALA A 49 -6.90 0.48 4.79
CA ALA A 49 -7.35 1.86 4.84
C ALA A 49 -6.22 2.81 5.30
N ARG A 50 -5.42 2.41 6.30
CA ARG A 50 -4.22 3.18 6.69
C ARG A 50 -3.20 3.29 5.54
N MET A 51 -3.02 2.23 4.75
CA MET A 51 -2.15 2.25 3.56
C MET A 51 -2.63 3.30 2.56
N LEU A 52 -3.92 3.34 2.24
CA LEU A 52 -4.48 4.32 1.29
C LEU A 52 -4.27 5.75 1.77
N VAL A 53 -4.52 6.03 3.05
CA VAL A 53 -4.24 7.35 3.64
C VAL A 53 -2.77 7.73 3.50
N GLY A 54 -1.87 6.78 3.72
CA GLY A 54 -0.43 7.02 3.67
C GLY A 54 0.15 7.17 2.26
N GLU A 55 -0.35 6.40 1.29
CA GLU A 55 0.21 6.31 -0.06
C GLU A 55 -0.51 7.23 -1.07
N ALA A 56 -1.82 7.42 -0.93
CA ALA A 56 -2.66 8.12 -1.91
C ALA A 56 -3.68 9.09 -1.28
N GLY A 57 -3.55 9.42 0.00
CA GLY A 57 -4.37 10.43 0.68
C GLY A 57 -5.74 9.95 1.18
N GLY A 58 -6.17 8.73 0.83
CA GLY A 58 -7.33 8.06 1.43
C GLY A 58 -8.69 8.58 0.97
N GLN A 59 -8.78 9.06 -0.28
CA GLN A 59 -10.05 9.44 -0.91
C GLN A 59 -10.72 8.23 -1.58
N ASP A 60 -12.02 8.34 -1.89
CA ASP A 60 -12.72 7.35 -2.74
C ASP A 60 -12.57 7.77 -4.20
N ASP A 61 -11.41 7.46 -4.78
CA ASP A 61 -11.06 7.80 -6.17
C ASP A 61 -10.31 6.67 -6.89
N ALA A 62 -10.06 6.87 -8.18
CA ALA A 62 -9.40 5.87 -9.03
C ALA A 62 -7.94 5.60 -8.63
N ASP A 63 -7.22 6.59 -8.09
CA ASP A 63 -5.82 6.42 -7.67
C ASP A 63 -5.72 5.53 -6.42
N ASN A 64 -6.54 5.81 -5.40
CA ASN A 64 -6.64 4.99 -4.19
C ASN A 64 -7.15 3.58 -4.54
N ALA A 65 -8.11 3.45 -5.44
CA ALA A 65 -8.60 2.16 -5.92
C ALA A 65 -7.48 1.37 -6.62
N ALA A 66 -6.70 2.02 -7.48
CA ALA A 66 -5.59 1.39 -8.19
C ALA A 66 -4.44 0.99 -7.26
N VAL A 67 -4.14 1.79 -6.23
CA VAL A 67 -3.16 1.42 -5.19
C VAL A 67 -3.60 0.16 -4.45
N LEU A 68 -4.87 0.08 -4.03
CA LEU A 68 -5.38 -1.10 -3.35
C LEU A 68 -5.31 -2.35 -4.24
N TRP A 69 -5.79 -2.25 -5.48
CA TRP A 69 -5.77 -3.36 -6.43
C TRP A 69 -4.35 -3.77 -6.84
N CYS A 70 -3.42 -2.81 -6.95
CA CYS A 70 -2.02 -3.11 -7.19
C CYS A 70 -1.40 -3.95 -6.06
N MET A 71 -1.86 -3.73 -4.83
CA MET A 71 -1.44 -4.50 -3.67
C MET A 71 -2.10 -5.89 -3.63
N PHE A 72 -3.36 -6.02 -4.03
CA PHE A 72 -4.00 -7.33 -4.23
C PHE A 72 -3.28 -8.16 -5.28
N ASN A 73 -3.01 -7.56 -6.44
CA ASN A 73 -2.25 -8.19 -7.52
C ASN A 73 -0.87 -8.64 -7.04
N SER A 74 -0.15 -7.76 -6.34
CA SER A 74 1.14 -8.12 -5.74
C SER A 74 1.04 -9.32 -4.82
N TYR A 75 0.01 -9.35 -3.97
CA TYR A 75 -0.18 -10.38 -2.97
C TYR A 75 -0.50 -11.76 -3.58
N MET A 76 -1.26 -11.79 -4.68
CA MET A 76 -1.68 -13.03 -5.34
C MET A 76 -0.76 -13.50 -6.48
N LEU A 77 -0.08 -12.58 -7.14
CA LEU A 77 0.75 -12.91 -8.32
C LEU A 77 2.22 -13.14 -7.95
N ARG A 78 2.73 -12.45 -6.92
CA ARG A 78 4.13 -12.58 -6.48
C ARG A 78 4.24 -13.60 -5.34
N PRO A 79 5.42 -14.21 -5.11
CA PRO A 79 5.64 -15.15 -3.99
C PRO A 79 5.77 -14.42 -2.63
N VAL A 80 5.06 -13.31 -2.43
CA VAL A 80 5.15 -12.53 -1.19
C VAL A 80 4.38 -13.18 -0.05
N ARG A 81 3.34 -13.97 -0.35
CA ARG A 81 2.52 -14.66 0.66
C ARG A 81 3.27 -15.78 1.39
N GLU A 82 4.29 -16.35 0.77
CA GLU A 82 5.20 -17.32 1.40
C GLU A 82 5.97 -16.69 2.57
N ILE A 83 6.25 -15.38 2.49
CA ILE A 83 6.97 -14.60 3.50
C ILE A 83 6.00 -13.87 4.42
N TYR A 84 4.85 -13.43 3.89
CA TYR A 84 3.83 -12.66 4.57
C TYR A 84 2.46 -13.35 4.46
N PRO A 85 2.15 -14.31 5.34
CA PRO A 85 0.96 -15.16 5.20
C PRO A 85 -0.40 -14.44 5.29
N THR A 86 -0.41 -13.19 5.77
CA THR A 86 -1.60 -12.34 5.82
C THR A 86 -1.43 -11.07 4.98
N PHE A 87 -2.52 -10.55 4.45
CA PHE A 87 -2.50 -9.30 3.69
C PHE A 87 -2.01 -8.14 4.57
N THR A 88 -2.44 -8.11 5.83
CA THR A 88 -1.92 -7.22 6.88
C THR A 88 -0.39 -7.26 6.99
N ALA A 89 0.21 -8.45 7.11
CA ALA A 89 1.66 -8.57 7.22
C ALA A 89 2.37 -8.05 5.96
N PHE A 90 1.80 -8.34 4.79
CA PHE A 90 2.32 -7.88 3.51
C PHE A 90 2.29 -6.34 3.39
N VAL A 91 1.13 -5.70 3.62
CA VAL A 91 1.01 -4.24 3.49
C VAL A 91 1.92 -3.53 4.47
N ARG A 92 2.06 -4.01 5.71
CA ARG A 92 2.97 -3.42 6.72
C ARG A 92 4.44 -3.57 6.35
N ALA A 93 4.80 -4.62 5.63
CA ALA A 93 6.18 -4.82 5.18
C ALA A 93 6.52 -3.97 3.95
N TYR A 94 5.55 -3.75 3.07
CA TYR A 94 5.72 -3.14 1.75
C TYR A 94 5.51 -1.62 1.74
N CYS A 95 4.41 -1.14 2.31
CA CYS A 95 3.99 0.26 2.31
C CYS A 95 4.84 1.10 3.27
N THR A 96 5.53 2.14 2.77
CA THR A 96 6.48 2.94 3.59
C THR A 96 5.82 3.62 4.80
N PRO A 97 4.63 4.24 4.67
CA PRO A 97 3.84 4.73 5.80
C PRO A 97 3.53 3.72 6.90
N LEU A 98 3.46 2.42 6.56
CA LEU A 98 3.09 1.35 7.51
C LEU A 98 4.28 0.52 8.00
N GLN A 99 5.48 0.75 7.46
CA GLN A 99 6.68 0.14 7.98
C GLN A 99 6.91 0.60 9.43
N PRO A 100 7.37 -0.29 10.33
CA PRO A 100 7.71 0.10 11.70
C PRO A 100 8.75 1.23 11.74
N TYR A 101 9.73 1.18 10.84
CA TYR A 101 10.76 2.19 10.64
C TYR A 101 11.17 2.28 9.17
N LEU A 102 11.75 3.41 8.77
CA LEU A 102 12.29 3.59 7.43
C LEU A 102 13.53 2.70 7.23
N LYS A 103 13.45 1.79 6.26
CA LYS A 103 14.57 0.89 5.93
C LYS A 103 15.70 1.58 5.16
N SER A 104 15.41 2.69 4.47
CA SER A 104 16.39 3.42 3.66
C SER A 104 17.10 4.51 4.46
N ARG A 105 18.40 4.33 4.71
CA ARG A 105 19.25 5.36 5.34
C ARG A 105 19.21 6.68 4.56
N GLY A 106 19.27 6.62 3.23
CA GLY A 106 19.16 7.81 2.38
C GLY A 106 17.82 8.53 2.54
N ALA A 107 16.71 7.82 2.73
CA ALA A 107 15.42 8.45 3.00
C ALA A 107 15.41 9.17 4.35
N ILE A 108 15.98 8.56 5.40
CA ILE A 108 16.13 9.18 6.72
C ILE A 108 16.94 10.48 6.62
N GLU A 109 18.10 10.43 5.97
CA GLU A 109 18.97 11.60 5.80
C GLU A 109 18.28 12.73 5.01
N ARG A 110 17.52 12.40 3.95
CA ARG A 110 16.72 13.38 3.20
C ARG A 110 15.66 14.05 4.07
N HIS A 111 14.93 13.29 4.88
CA HIS A 111 13.90 13.83 5.77
C HIS A 111 14.50 14.72 6.85
N ARG A 112 15.62 14.33 7.45
CA ARG A 112 16.37 15.16 8.41
C ARG A 112 16.84 16.46 7.78
N LYS A 113 17.43 16.41 6.58
CA LYS A 113 17.87 17.61 5.85
C LYS A 113 16.70 18.57 5.55
N ARG A 114 15.51 18.04 5.30
CA ARG A 114 14.28 18.81 5.06
C ARG A 114 13.60 19.29 6.34
N GLY A 115 14.09 18.94 7.53
CA GLY A 115 13.44 19.26 8.81
C GLY A 115 12.09 18.56 8.99
N THR A 116 11.84 17.44 8.31
CA THR A 116 10.61 16.66 8.51
C THR A 116 10.63 16.05 9.91
N PRO A 117 9.57 16.19 10.73
CA PRO A 117 9.52 15.57 12.06
C PRO A 117 9.69 14.05 12.00
N MET A 118 10.65 13.55 12.79
CA MET A 118 10.99 12.13 12.90
C MET A 118 11.07 11.72 14.36
N VAL A 119 10.73 10.47 14.62
CA VAL A 119 10.82 9.84 15.94
C VAL A 119 11.67 8.58 15.86
N GLU A 120 12.47 8.36 16.91
CA GLU A 120 13.19 7.10 17.10
C GLU A 120 12.21 6.10 17.72
N VAL A 121 11.85 5.06 16.96
CA VAL A 121 10.88 4.04 17.39
C VAL A 121 11.55 2.88 18.12
N GLU A 122 12.83 2.66 17.82
CA GLU A 122 13.73 1.70 18.46
C GLU A 122 15.16 2.27 18.34
N PRO A 123 16.15 1.85 19.16
CA PRO A 123 17.53 2.34 19.06
C PRO A 123 18.10 2.24 17.65
N GLY A 124 18.45 3.39 17.05
CA GLY A 124 18.96 3.51 15.69
C GLY A 124 17.92 3.37 14.58
N LYS A 125 16.62 3.25 14.90
CA LYS A 125 15.53 3.06 13.94
C LYS A 125 14.57 4.24 13.99
N TRP A 126 14.38 4.87 12.84
CA TRP A 126 13.65 6.14 12.73
C TRP A 126 12.46 6.02 11.80
N GLN A 127 11.37 6.70 12.15
CA GLN A 127 10.17 6.83 11.33
C GLN A 127 9.67 8.27 11.36
N LEU A 128 8.88 8.66 10.36
CA LEU A 128 8.20 9.96 10.37
C LEU A 128 7.11 9.97 11.45
N GLU A 129 7.03 11.06 12.23
CA GLU A 129 6.05 11.20 13.30
C GLU A 129 4.62 10.99 12.78
N ARG A 130 4.30 11.58 11.62
CA ARG A 130 3.00 11.43 10.95
C ARG A 130 2.67 9.97 10.60
N HIS A 131 3.66 9.15 10.25
CA HIS A 131 3.45 7.74 9.93
C HIS A 131 3.17 6.94 11.20
N VAL A 132 3.90 7.21 12.28
CA VAL A 132 3.62 6.61 13.60
C VAL A 132 2.21 6.99 14.08
N ALA A 133 1.81 8.25 13.90
CA ALA A 133 0.45 8.68 14.21
C ALA A 133 -0.60 7.94 13.36
N LEU A 134 -0.39 7.81 12.05
CA LEU A 134 -1.28 7.07 11.15
C LEU A 134 -1.43 5.60 11.55
N GLN A 135 -0.34 4.93 11.90
CA GLN A 135 -0.35 3.53 12.35
C GLN A 135 -1.13 3.31 13.65
N ARG A 136 -1.36 4.36 14.44
CA ARG A 136 -2.13 4.32 15.69
C ARG A 136 -3.60 4.71 15.53
N ARG A 137 -4.00 5.34 14.42
CA ARG A 137 -5.39 5.80 14.21
C ARG A 137 -6.36 4.63 14.25
N ALA A 138 -7.42 4.73 15.05
CA ALA A 138 -8.49 3.73 15.04
C ALA A 138 -9.21 3.72 13.69
N TRP A 139 -9.98 2.66 13.41
CA TRP A 139 -10.73 2.56 12.16
C TRP A 139 -11.63 3.79 11.97
N GLU A 140 -12.37 4.18 13.01
CA GLU A 140 -13.34 5.27 13.02
C GLU A 140 -12.71 6.65 12.74
N ASP A 141 -11.40 6.80 13.02
CA ASP A 141 -10.63 8.03 12.80
C ASP A 141 -10.02 8.12 11.39
N LEU A 142 -10.20 7.09 10.56
CA LEU A 142 -9.74 7.09 9.17
C LEU A 142 -10.77 7.79 8.26
N PRO A 143 -10.31 8.47 7.19
CA PRO A 143 -11.21 9.07 6.20
C PRO A 143 -12.27 8.09 5.72
N GLU A 144 -13.51 8.57 5.62
CA GLU A 144 -14.64 7.75 5.17
C GLU A 144 -14.41 7.17 3.77
N GLY A 145 -13.80 7.94 2.86
CA GLY A 145 -13.46 7.46 1.52
C GLY A 145 -12.57 6.22 1.54
N ALA A 146 -11.46 6.25 2.29
CA ALA A 146 -10.58 5.09 2.46
C ALA A 146 -11.32 3.87 3.04
N ARG A 147 -12.17 4.08 4.05
CA ARG A 147 -12.94 2.99 4.67
C ARG A 147 -13.94 2.36 3.71
N SER A 148 -14.74 3.18 3.05
CA SER A 148 -15.76 2.76 2.08
C SER A 148 -15.13 2.00 0.92
N LEU A 149 -14.07 2.55 0.34
CA LEU A 149 -13.37 1.95 -0.80
C LEU A 149 -12.81 0.57 -0.44
N VAL A 150 -12.14 0.43 0.70
CA VAL A 150 -11.60 -0.87 1.16
C VAL A 150 -12.72 -1.90 1.33
N LEU A 151 -13.82 -1.54 1.98
CA LEU A 151 -14.92 -2.47 2.20
C LEU A 151 -15.57 -2.91 0.89
N ARG A 152 -15.81 -1.97 -0.06
CA ARG A 152 -16.32 -2.29 -1.40
C ARG A 152 -15.39 -3.25 -2.14
N ALA A 153 -14.09 -2.98 -2.12
CA ALA A 153 -13.10 -3.85 -2.77
C ALA A 153 -13.09 -5.25 -2.15
N PHE A 154 -13.06 -5.35 -0.82
CA PHE A 154 -13.01 -6.61 -0.08
C PHE A 154 -14.27 -7.45 -0.31
N ARG A 155 -15.42 -6.81 -0.53
CA ARG A 155 -16.71 -7.45 -0.80
C ARG A 155 -16.98 -7.77 -2.27
N GLY A 156 -16.04 -7.52 -3.18
CA GLY A 156 -16.26 -7.76 -4.62
C GLY A 156 -17.21 -6.76 -5.29
N GLU A 157 -17.31 -5.55 -4.74
CA GLU A 157 -18.16 -4.46 -5.25
C GLU A 157 -17.37 -3.40 -6.04
N LEU A 158 -16.05 -3.53 -6.10
CA LEU A 158 -15.17 -2.61 -6.83
C LEU A 158 -14.23 -3.41 -7.74
N PRO A 159 -14.37 -3.37 -9.07
CA PRO A 159 -13.45 -4.06 -9.99
C PRO A 159 -12.04 -3.41 -9.97
N SER A 160 -11.04 -4.13 -10.50
CA SER A 160 -9.67 -3.60 -10.65
C SER A 160 -9.62 -2.49 -11.69
N PRO A 161 -9.19 -1.26 -11.34
CA PRO A 161 -8.97 -0.19 -12.32
C PRO A 161 -7.58 -0.23 -12.96
N CYS A 162 -6.68 -1.10 -12.48
CA CYS A 162 -5.26 -1.13 -12.88
C CYS A 162 -4.82 -2.46 -13.52
N GLY A 163 -5.77 -3.23 -14.04
CA GLY A 163 -5.49 -4.54 -14.64
C GLY A 163 -4.70 -5.44 -13.69
N ASN A 164 -3.58 -5.96 -14.19
CA ASN A 164 -2.65 -6.83 -13.45
C ASN A 164 -1.43 -6.08 -12.90
N ALA A 165 -1.50 -4.76 -12.69
CA ALA A 165 -0.38 -3.99 -12.14
C ALA A 165 0.02 -4.54 -10.76
N THR A 166 1.31 -4.83 -10.55
CA THR A 166 1.87 -5.34 -9.28
C THR A 166 2.86 -4.37 -8.65
N GLN A 167 3.07 -3.21 -9.29
CA GLN A 167 3.98 -2.19 -8.79
C GLN A 167 3.32 -0.82 -8.97
N PHE A 168 3.52 0.07 -8.01
CA PHE A 168 3.20 1.48 -8.17
C PHE A 168 4.29 2.34 -7.53
N CYS A 169 4.51 3.53 -8.09
CA CYS A 169 5.37 4.55 -7.49
C CYS A 169 5.16 5.91 -8.15
N SER A 170 5.60 6.98 -7.47
CA SER A 170 5.64 8.32 -8.06
C SER A 170 6.92 8.56 -8.85
N THR A 171 6.92 8.25 -10.14
CA THR A 171 8.12 8.49 -10.98
C THR A 171 8.42 9.99 -11.16
N ALA A 172 7.43 10.87 -10.96
CA ALA A 172 7.63 12.32 -10.88
C ALA A 172 8.50 12.73 -9.68
N VAL A 173 8.36 12.07 -8.52
CA VAL A 173 9.24 12.29 -7.36
C VAL A 173 10.65 11.78 -7.66
N TYR A 174 10.78 10.62 -8.31
CA TYR A 174 12.09 10.10 -8.68
C TYR A 174 12.81 11.00 -9.69
N PHE A 175 12.09 11.54 -10.67
CA PHE A 175 12.61 12.56 -11.57
C PHE A 175 13.06 13.80 -10.78
N GLN A 176 12.24 14.30 -9.87
CA GLN A 176 12.58 15.47 -9.06
C GLN A 176 13.81 15.24 -8.19
N ASP A 177 13.94 14.08 -7.56
CA ASP A 177 15.10 13.72 -6.75
C ASP A 177 16.37 13.63 -7.61
N LYS A 178 16.27 13.20 -8.88
CA LYS A 178 17.39 13.10 -9.82
C LYS A 178 17.79 14.44 -10.46
N HIS A 179 16.81 15.28 -10.81
CA HIS A 179 17.02 16.48 -11.63
C HIS A 179 16.83 17.80 -10.86
N GLY A 180 16.44 17.76 -9.58
CA GLY A 180 16.25 18.94 -8.73
C GLY A 180 15.03 19.80 -9.08
N ARG A 181 14.19 19.39 -10.04
CA ARG A 181 12.98 20.10 -10.48
C ARG A 181 11.85 19.13 -10.84
N ARG A 182 10.61 19.62 -10.89
CA ARG A 182 9.48 18.82 -11.38
C ARG A 182 9.59 18.58 -12.90
N PRO A 183 9.17 17.41 -13.42
CA PRO A 183 9.13 17.17 -14.85
C PRO A 183 7.95 17.88 -15.52
N THR A 184 8.09 18.21 -16.81
CA THR A 184 6.93 18.48 -17.69
C THR A 184 6.13 17.20 -17.94
N GLY A 185 4.98 17.29 -18.64
CA GLY A 185 4.20 16.10 -19.01
C GLY A 185 4.99 15.10 -19.87
N GLU A 186 5.69 15.61 -20.88
CA GLU A 186 6.50 14.80 -21.81
C GLU A 186 7.71 14.18 -21.11
N GLU A 187 8.43 14.96 -20.30
CA GLU A 187 9.57 14.48 -19.53
C GLU A 187 9.17 13.39 -18.54
N HIS A 188 8.03 13.58 -17.88
CA HIS A 188 7.49 12.58 -16.97
C HIS A 188 7.21 11.29 -17.73
N ALA A 189 6.44 11.34 -18.81
CA ALA A 189 6.11 10.15 -19.60
C ALA A 189 7.34 9.43 -20.17
N ALA A 190 8.34 10.17 -20.65
CA ALA A 190 9.61 9.59 -21.11
C ALA A 190 10.35 8.89 -19.96
N TYR A 191 10.51 9.57 -18.83
CA TYR A 191 11.17 9.02 -17.65
C TYR A 191 10.45 7.79 -17.10
N THR A 192 9.11 7.82 -17.02
CA THR A 192 8.29 6.69 -16.57
C THR A 192 8.50 5.46 -17.45
N ARG A 193 8.54 5.62 -18.79
CA ARG A 193 8.80 4.53 -19.72
C ARG A 193 10.21 3.96 -19.58
N GLU A 194 11.23 4.81 -19.47
CA GLU A 194 12.61 4.37 -19.24
C GLU A 194 12.76 3.64 -17.91
N TYR A 195 12.13 4.17 -16.86
CA TYR A 195 12.10 3.54 -15.55
C TYR A 195 11.47 2.15 -15.61
N ALA A 196 10.29 2.03 -16.23
CA ALA A 196 9.59 0.75 -16.41
C ALA A 196 10.47 -0.26 -17.17
N LYS A 197 11.06 0.15 -18.31
CA LYS A 197 11.95 -0.69 -19.11
C LYS A 197 13.14 -1.20 -18.30
N SER A 198 13.77 -0.35 -17.48
CA SER A 198 14.92 -0.75 -16.64
C SER A 198 14.56 -1.80 -15.58
N LYS A 199 13.28 -1.91 -15.24
CA LYS A 199 12.74 -2.84 -14.25
C LYS A 199 12.08 -4.07 -14.86
N LYS A 200 12.03 -4.19 -16.19
CA LYS A 200 11.23 -5.20 -16.91
C LYS A 200 9.75 -5.11 -16.57
N TRP A 201 9.25 -3.88 -16.52
CA TRP A 201 7.87 -3.55 -16.24
C TRP A 201 7.25 -2.81 -17.43
N ILE A 202 5.93 -2.92 -17.55
CA ILE A 202 5.11 -2.22 -18.53
C ILE A 202 4.31 -1.17 -17.77
N TRP A 203 4.42 0.10 -18.18
CA TRP A 203 3.64 1.18 -17.59
C TRP A 203 2.17 1.05 -17.99
N PHE A 204 1.28 0.99 -17.00
CA PHE A 204 -0.16 0.87 -17.15
C PHE A 204 -0.84 2.19 -16.73
N PRO A 205 -1.38 2.98 -17.66
CA PRO A 205 -2.15 4.17 -17.30
C PRO A 205 -3.51 3.75 -16.71
N VAL A 206 -3.91 4.39 -15.61
CA VAL A 206 -5.20 4.17 -14.96
C VAL A 206 -6.10 5.37 -15.25
N GLU A 207 -7.29 5.12 -15.79
CA GLU A 207 -8.27 6.18 -16.06
C GLU A 207 -8.72 6.83 -14.75
N GLY A 208 -8.76 8.17 -14.72
CA GLY A 208 -9.12 8.94 -13.53
C GLY A 208 -8.01 9.08 -12.47
N ALA A 209 -6.89 8.35 -12.60
CA ALA A 209 -5.73 8.51 -11.73
C ALA A 209 -4.74 9.53 -12.31
N SER A 210 -4.11 10.32 -11.46
CA SER A 210 -3.08 11.27 -11.89
C SER A 210 -1.74 10.54 -12.05
N PRO A 211 -1.18 10.44 -13.28
CA PRO A 211 0.12 9.79 -13.46
C PRO A 211 1.25 10.52 -12.73
N ARG A 212 1.06 11.80 -12.36
CA ARG A 212 2.04 12.58 -11.59
C ARG A 212 2.06 12.21 -10.11
N GLU A 213 1.00 11.58 -9.61
CA GLU A 213 0.90 11.12 -8.23
C GLU A 213 1.43 9.70 -8.16
N ASN A 214 0.72 8.75 -8.77
CA ASN A 214 1.14 7.35 -8.88
C ASN A 214 1.19 6.88 -10.33
N CYS A 215 2.26 6.17 -10.68
CA CYS A 215 2.35 5.37 -11.90
C CYS A 215 2.21 3.90 -11.52
N PHE A 216 1.43 3.14 -12.29
CA PHE A 216 1.19 1.72 -12.07
C PHE A 216 1.93 0.90 -13.13
N PHE A 217 2.45 -0.26 -12.75
CA PHE A 217 3.21 -1.10 -13.65
C PHE A 217 2.88 -2.58 -13.51
N VAL A 218 2.80 -3.25 -14.65
CA VAL A 218 2.69 -4.70 -14.76
C VAL A 218 4.11 -5.26 -14.93
N GLU A 219 4.51 -6.23 -14.11
CA GLU A 219 5.74 -6.97 -14.36
C GLU A 219 5.60 -7.78 -15.66
N GLU A 220 6.61 -7.79 -16.54
CA GLU A 220 6.54 -8.48 -17.85
C GLU A 220 6.07 -9.94 -17.75
N ARG A 221 6.48 -10.66 -16.69
CA ARG A 221 6.06 -12.06 -16.43
C ARG A 221 4.55 -12.25 -16.17
N PHE A 222 3.81 -11.17 -15.95
CA PHE A 222 2.35 -11.18 -15.73
C PHE A 222 1.60 -10.51 -16.87
N ALA A 223 2.29 -10.04 -17.92
CA ALA A 223 1.68 -9.28 -19.02
C ALA A 223 0.70 -10.11 -19.85
N ASP A 224 0.94 -11.42 -19.96
CA ASP A 224 0.10 -12.34 -20.74
C ASP A 224 -1.05 -12.94 -19.92
N LEU A 225 -1.16 -12.60 -18.62
CA LEU A 225 -2.31 -13.02 -17.82
C LEU A 225 -3.57 -12.26 -18.27
N PRO A 226 -4.75 -12.91 -18.29
CA PRO A 226 -6.00 -12.22 -18.56
C PRO A 226 -6.20 -11.03 -17.62
N ASP A 227 -6.81 -9.97 -18.13
CA ASP A 227 -7.20 -8.83 -17.29
C ASP A 227 -8.15 -9.28 -16.17
N GLY A 228 -7.90 -8.81 -14.95
CA GLY A 228 -8.70 -9.17 -13.79
C GLY A 228 -8.51 -10.62 -13.34
N VAL A 229 -7.35 -11.22 -13.64
CA VAL A 229 -7.00 -12.56 -13.14
C VAL A 229 -7.10 -12.62 -11.61
N VAL A 230 -6.76 -11.53 -10.92
CA VAL A 230 -7.00 -11.37 -9.49
C VAL A 230 -8.36 -10.70 -9.30
N ARG A 231 -9.19 -11.29 -8.44
CA ARG A 231 -10.54 -10.78 -8.14
C ARG A 231 -10.94 -11.05 -6.70
N THR A 232 -11.94 -10.31 -6.23
CA THR A 232 -12.54 -10.52 -4.91
C THR A 232 -13.90 -11.20 -5.07
N ARG A 233 -14.05 -12.35 -4.42
CA ARG A 233 -15.30 -13.09 -4.31
C ARG A 233 -16.11 -12.57 -3.13
N LYS A 234 -17.42 -12.43 -3.35
CA LYS A 234 -18.39 -12.10 -2.31
C LYS A 234 -18.36 -13.14 -1.17
N PRO A 235 -18.66 -12.74 0.08
CA PRO A 235 -18.66 -13.63 1.23
C PRO A 235 -19.68 -14.77 1.09
#